data_AF-A0A6A6MWH7-F1
#
_entry.id   AF-A0A6A6MWH7-F1
#
_cell.length_a   1.000
_cell.length_b   1.000
_cell.length_c   1.000
_cell.angle_alpha   90.00
_cell.angle_beta   90.00
_cell.angle_gamma   90.00
#
_symmetry.space_group_name_H-M   'P 1'
#
loop_
_entity.id
_entity.type
_entity.pdbx_description
1 polymer ?
#
loop_
_entity_poly.entity_id
_entity_poly.type
_entity_poly.pdbx_seq_one_letter_code
_entity_poly.pdbx_strand_id
1 'polypeptide(L)'
;MSETGGYEPVDPNSPKIQSLAHFVVYDYNDEKGTHLALLKVLKAEKQVMTGTNYRLTLEVNNGGLIEVYETIIYVKVEEFKPIVPY
;
A
#
# COMPACT_ATOMS: atom_id res chain seq x y z
N MET A 1 13.27 21.67 -8.27
CA MET A 1 12.12 21.48 -7.37
C MET A 1 12.30 20.10 -6.75
N SER A 2 12.62 20.02 -5.47
CA SER A 2 13.15 18.81 -4.85
C SER A 2 12.01 17.86 -4.44
N GLU A 3 11.64 16.93 -5.32
CA GLU A 3 10.73 15.82 -4.98
C GLU A 3 11.47 14.74 -4.16
N THR A 4 11.96 15.02 -2.97
CA THR A 4 12.63 13.96 -2.18
C THR A 4 12.56 14.18 -0.67
N GLY A 5 11.35 14.09 -0.11
CA GLY A 5 11.25 13.52 1.23
C GLY A 5 11.68 12.06 1.17
N GLY A 6 12.44 11.56 2.15
CA GLY A 6 12.69 10.13 2.29
C GLY A 6 11.40 9.37 2.61
N TYR A 7 11.49 8.04 2.68
CA TYR A 7 10.40 7.24 3.25
C TYR A 7 10.26 7.56 4.74
N GLU A 8 9.05 7.90 5.16
CA GLU A 8 8.69 8.15 6.55
C GLU A 8 7.81 7.02 7.08
N PRO A 9 8.07 6.49 8.29
CA PRO A 9 7.21 5.49 8.91
C PRO A 9 5.77 5.98 9.09
N VAL A 10 4.81 5.10 8.84
CA VAL A 10 3.39 5.32 9.14
C VAL A 10 2.81 4.14 9.91
N ASP A 11 1.67 4.32 10.57
CA ASP A 11 1.04 3.24 11.31
C ASP A 11 0.58 2.11 10.36
N PRO A 12 1.16 0.90 10.47
CA PRO A 12 0.79 -0.23 9.64
C PRO A 12 -0.65 -0.69 9.89
N ASN A 13 -1.24 -0.39 11.04
CA ASN A 13 -2.61 -0.79 11.39
C ASN A 13 -3.65 0.26 11.01
N SER A 14 -3.23 1.39 10.43
CA SER A 14 -4.17 2.43 10.00
C SER A 14 -5.13 1.88 8.93
N PRO A 15 -6.41 2.29 8.92
CA PRO A 15 -7.40 1.76 7.98
C PRO A 15 -6.98 1.88 6.51
N LYS A 16 -6.29 2.96 6.16
CA LYS A 16 -5.76 3.18 4.81
C LYS A 16 -4.71 2.13 4.43
N ILE A 17 -3.75 1.87 5.31
CA ILE A 17 -2.67 0.91 5.04
C ILE A 17 -3.21 -0.52 4.97
N GLN A 18 -4.13 -0.88 5.86
CA GLN A 18 -4.80 -2.18 5.82
C GLN A 18 -5.56 -2.37 4.51
N SER A 19 -6.31 -1.35 4.06
CA SER A 19 -7.02 -1.39 2.77
C SER A 19 -6.06 -1.56 1.58
N LEU A 20 -4.94 -0.82 1.59
CA LEU A 20 -3.91 -0.93 0.55
C LEU A 20 -3.23 -2.31 0.54
N ALA A 21 -2.94 -2.87 1.71
CA ALA A 21 -2.35 -4.21 1.82
C ALA A 21 -3.30 -5.30 1.29
N HIS A 22 -4.59 -5.24 1.65
CA HIS A 22 -5.60 -6.15 1.12
C HIS A 22 -5.75 -6.02 -0.40
N PHE A 23 -5.75 -4.79 -0.92
CA PHE A 23 -5.83 -4.55 -2.35
C PHE A 23 -4.67 -5.20 -3.11
N VAL A 24 -3.43 -5.00 -2.66
CA VAL A 24 -2.26 -5.58 -3.34
C VAL A 24 -2.26 -7.11 -3.31
N VAL A 25 -2.65 -7.71 -2.18
CA VAL A 25 -2.72 -9.18 -2.09
C VAL A 25 -3.82 -9.74 -3.00
N TYR A 26 -4.96 -9.05 -3.07
CA TYR A 26 -6.04 -9.41 -4.00
C TYR A 26 -5.58 -9.30 -5.45
N ASP A 27 -5.01 -8.17 -5.84
CA ASP A 27 -4.54 -7.88 -7.20
C ASP A 27 -3.47 -8.88 -7.64
N TYR A 28 -2.50 -9.18 -6.76
CA TYR A 28 -1.48 -10.19 -7.02
C TYR A 28 -2.07 -11.59 -7.20
N ASN A 29 -3.05 -11.99 -6.37
CA ASN A 29 -3.71 -13.28 -6.50
C ASN A 29 -4.48 -13.39 -7.82
N ASP A 30 -5.21 -12.33 -8.21
CA ASP A 30 -5.95 -12.26 -9.47
C ASP A 30 -5.01 -12.36 -10.68
N GLU A 31 -3.91 -11.59 -10.68
CA GLU A 31 -2.94 -11.59 -11.78
C GLU A 31 -2.15 -12.91 -11.90
N LYS A 32 -1.80 -13.54 -10.78
CA LYS A 32 -0.90 -14.71 -10.75
C LYS A 32 -1.64 -16.04 -10.61
N GLY A 33 -2.94 -16.03 -10.41
CA GLY A 33 -3.71 -17.24 -10.09
C GLY A 33 -3.26 -17.90 -8.79
N THR A 34 -2.75 -17.10 -7.85
CA THR A 34 -2.29 -17.56 -6.52
C THR A 34 -3.38 -17.34 -5.47
N HIS A 35 -3.14 -17.85 -4.26
CA HIS A 35 -4.10 -17.78 -3.15
C HIS A 35 -3.39 -17.36 -1.85
N LEU A 36 -2.62 -16.26 -1.91
CA LEU A 36 -1.96 -15.70 -0.75
C LEU A 36 -3.00 -15.12 0.21
N ALA A 37 -2.87 -15.42 1.50
CA ALA A 37 -3.68 -14.82 2.55
C ALA A 37 -2.85 -13.79 3.33
N LEU A 38 -3.28 -12.53 3.34
CA LEU A 38 -2.65 -11.49 4.16
C LEU A 38 -2.84 -11.82 5.65
N LEU A 39 -1.74 -11.93 6.39
CA LEU A 39 -1.77 -12.11 7.84
C LEU A 39 -1.60 -10.78 8.57
N LYS A 40 -0.57 -10.01 8.19
CA LYS A 40 -0.23 -8.76 8.86
C LYS A 40 0.59 -7.82 7.99
N VAL A 41 0.44 -6.52 8.23
CA VAL A 41 1.39 -5.51 7.76
C VAL A 41 2.48 -5.34 8.83
N LEU A 42 3.71 -5.74 8.52
CA LEU A 42 4.85 -5.66 9.44
C LEU A 42 5.43 -4.25 9.49
N LYS A 43 5.52 -3.59 8.33
CA LYS A 43 6.07 -2.24 8.20
C LYS A 43 5.30 -1.47 7.14
N ALA A 44 5.11 -0.18 7.38
CA ALA A 44 4.52 0.73 6.43
C ALA A 44 5.29 2.06 6.45
N GLU A 45 5.64 2.54 5.26
CA GLU A 45 6.30 3.81 5.07
C GLU A 45 5.61 4.57 3.92
N LYS A 46 5.62 5.90 3.98
CA LYS A 46 5.12 6.75 2.90
C LYS A 46 6.21 7.68 2.37
N GLN A 47 6.08 8.08 1.12
CA GLN A 47 6.87 9.15 0.52
C GLN A 47 5.94 10.05 -0.29
N VAL A 48 5.99 11.36 -0.04
CA VAL A 48 5.18 12.36 -0.73
C VAL A 48 5.99 12.99 -1.87
N MET A 49 5.41 13.00 -3.07
CA MET A 49 5.93 13.62 -4.29
C MET A 49 4.76 14.32 -5.01
N THR A 50 4.61 14.18 -6.33
CA THR A 50 3.37 14.53 -7.06
C THR A 50 2.16 13.64 -6.68
N GLY A 51 2.39 12.55 -5.95
CA GLY A 51 1.38 11.69 -5.31
C GLY A 51 1.91 11.16 -3.99
N THR A 52 1.45 9.99 -3.54
CA THR A 52 2.03 9.31 -2.37
C THR A 52 2.42 7.87 -2.70
N ASN A 53 3.70 7.55 -2.56
CA ASN A 53 4.17 6.17 -2.52
C ASN A 53 3.94 5.59 -1.13
N TYR A 54 3.45 4.37 -1.04
CA TYR A 54 3.40 3.58 0.17
C TYR A 54 4.25 2.33 0.00
N ARG A 55 5.27 2.16 0.84
CA ARG A 55 6.11 0.95 0.89
C ARG A 55 5.65 0.09 2.05
N LEU A 56 5.16 -1.11 1.75
CA LEU A 56 4.62 -2.03 2.74
C LEU A 56 5.45 -3.31 2.78
N THR A 57 5.70 -3.81 3.98
CA THR A 57 6.21 -5.15 4.23
C THR A 57 5.06 -5.99 4.79
N LEU A 58 4.69 -7.05 4.08
CA LEU A 58 3.51 -7.86 4.34
C LEU A 58 3.94 -9.27 4.76
N GLU A 59 3.36 -9.77 5.83
CA GLU A 59 3.40 -11.18 6.19
C GLU A 59 2.17 -11.87 5.60
N VAL A 60 2.39 -12.92 4.81
CA VAL A 60 1.33 -13.68 4.14
C VAL A 60 1.46 -15.16 4.41
N ASN A 61 0.35 -15.87 4.30
CA ASN A 61 0.30 -17.32 4.32
C ASN A 61 0.08 -17.82 2.88
N ASN A 62 0.97 -18.70 2.44
CA ASN A 62 0.96 -19.36 1.15
C ASN A 62 0.78 -20.87 1.36
N GLY A 63 -0.46 -21.32 1.51
CA GLY A 63 -0.78 -22.75 1.65
C GLY A 63 -0.15 -23.41 2.89
N GLY A 64 0.04 -22.67 3.98
CA GLY A 64 0.66 -23.14 5.23
C GLY A 64 2.09 -22.66 5.44
N LEU A 65 2.71 -22.06 4.41
CA LEU A 65 4.03 -21.42 4.53
C LEU A 65 3.88 -19.93 4.83
N ILE A 66 4.59 -19.45 5.85
CA ILE A 66 4.62 -18.03 6.19
C ILE A 66 5.76 -17.36 5.42
N GLU A 67 5.41 -16.36 4.62
CA GLU A 67 6.33 -15.66 3.75
C GLU A 67 6.21 -14.14 3.96
N VAL A 68 7.28 -13.41 3.69
CA VAL A 68 7.33 -11.95 3.81
C VAL A 68 7.57 -11.33 2.45
N TYR A 69 6.69 -10.41 2.06
CA TYR A 69 6.73 -9.70 0.80
C TYR A 69 6.92 -8.20 1.02
N GLU A 70 7.60 -7.54 0.10
CA GLU A 70 7.67 -6.09 0.05
C GLU A 70 6.98 -5.57 -1.22
N THR A 71 6.22 -4.49 -1.09
CA THR A 71 5.53 -3.85 -2.21
C THR A 71 5.57 -2.33 -2.10
N ILE A 72 5.51 -1.65 -3.26
CA ILE A 72 5.40 -0.20 -3.35
C ILE A 72 4.15 0.13 -4.16
N ILE A 73 3.28 0.95 -3.56
CA ILE A 73 2.00 1.34 -4.13
C ILE A 73 2.00 2.84 -4.36
N TYR A 74 1.78 3.28 -5.59
CA TYR A 74 1.61 4.70 -5.90
C TYR A 74 0.13 5.09 -5.86
N VAL A 75 -0.22 6.00 -4.97
CA VAL A 75 -1.55 6.58 -4.85
C VAL A 75 -1.51 8.00 -5.40
N LYS A 76 -2.19 8.22 -6.52
CA LYS A 76 -2.43 9.57 -7.04
C LYS A 76 -3.58 10.19 -6.24
N VAL A 77 -3.34 11.36 -5.65
CA VAL A 77 -4.42 12.18 -5.10
C VAL A 77 -5.04 12.89 -6.29
N GLU A 78 -6.30 12.60 -6.61
CA GLU A 78 -7.01 13.40 -7.61
C GLU A 78 -7.11 14.84 -7.11
N GLU A 79 -6.74 15.81 -7.95
CA GLU A 79 -6.92 17.22 -7.63
C GLU A 79 -8.39 17.47 -7.30
N PHE A 80 -8.67 17.93 -6.08
CA PHE A 80 -10.01 18.35 -5.69
C PHE A 80 -10.46 19.44 -6.67
N LYS A 81 -11.41 19.11 -7.54
CA LYS A 81 -12.12 20.15 -8.31
C LYS A 81 -12.77 21.07 -7.27
N PRO A 82 -12.57 22.40 -7.36
CA PRO A 82 -13.17 23.32 -6.42
C PRO A 82 -14.68 23.10 -6.39
N ILE A 83 -15.25 23.08 -5.18
CA ILE A 83 -16.71 23.07 -5.00
C ILE A 83 -17.21 24.37 -5.63
N VAL A 84 -17.81 24.27 -6.81
CA VAL A 84 -18.47 25.41 -7.46
C VAL A 84 -19.88 25.51 -6.90
N PRO A 85 -20.27 26.62 -6.26
CA PRO A 85 -21.67 26.84 -5.90
C PRO A 85 -22.50 26.97 -7.17
N TYR A 86 -23.70 26.37 -7.17
CA TYR A 86 -24.71 26.51 -8.22
C TYR A 86 -25.53 27.78 -8.00
#